data_AF-A0A3D4BGF7-F1
#
_entry.id   AF-A0A3D4BGF7-F1
#
_cell.length_a   1.000
_cell.length_b   1.000
_cell.length_c   1.000
_cell.angle_alpha   90.00
_cell.angle_beta   90.00
_cell.angle_gamma   90.00
#
_symmetry.space_group_name_H-M   'P 1'
#
loop_
_entity.id
_entity.type
_entity.pdbx_description
1 polymer ?
#
loop_
_entity_poly.entity_id
_entity_poly.type
_entity_poly.pdbx_seq_one_letter_code
_entity_poly.pdbx_strand_id
1 'polypeptide(L)' 'VEEVKTYFLENDFPEQEAQKFFNYFKSVGWLVGGKTPMVDWQAAAQNWMINAPKFISNAKQPNRAKQLNTTTDKDYSEPL' A
#
# COMPACT_ATOMS: atom_id res chain seq x y z
N VAL A 1 -13.27 13.45 1.48
CA VAL A 1 -13.77 12.06 1.24
C VAL A 1 -14.55 12.01 -0.05
N GLU A 2 -15.49 12.93 -0.25
CA GLU A 2 -16.33 12.99 -1.45
C GLU A 2 -15.50 13.10 -2.74
N GLU A 3 -14.47 13.96 -2.79
CA GLU A 3 -13.57 14.05 -3.94
C GLU A 3 -12.88 12.73 -4.32
N VAL A 4 -12.46 11.94 -3.32
CA VAL A 4 -11.83 10.63 -3.55
C VAL A 4 -12.86 9.64 -4.09
N LYS A 5 -14.09 9.66 -3.58
CA LYS A 5 -15.17 8.79 -4.07
C LYS A 5 -15.53 9.11 -5.52
N THR A 6 -15.70 10.39 -5.85
CA THR A 6 -15.99 10.85 -7.20
C THR A 6 -14.87 10.46 -8.17
N TYR A 7 -13.61 10.67 -7.78
CA TYR A 7 -12.45 10.29 -8.61
C TYR A 7 -12.42 8.79 -8.90
N PHE A 8 -12.72 7.95 -7.91
CA PHE A 8 -12.78 6.50 -8.14
C PHE A 8 -13.95 6.11 -9.05
N LEU A 9 -15.11 6.75 -8.89
CA LEU A 9 -16.27 6.53 -9.75
C LEU A 9 -16.00 6.94 -11.21
N GLU A 10 -15.32 8.07 -11.43
CA GLU A 10 -14.91 8.55 -12.77
C GLU A 10 -13.91 7.61 -13.47
N ASN A 11 -13.16 6.82 -12.70
CA ASN A 11 -12.23 5.82 -13.22
C ASN A 11 -12.84 4.39 -13.27
N ASP A 12 -14.17 4.28 -13.26
CA ASP A 12 -14.92 3.01 -13.25
C ASP A 12 -14.51 2.06 -12.10
N PHE A 13 -14.10 2.63 -10.97
CA PHE A 13 -13.62 1.90 -9.80
C PHE A 13 -14.68 1.88 -8.68
N PRO A 14 -14.86 0.74 -7.98
CA PRO A 14 -15.88 0.63 -6.95
C PRO A 14 -15.61 1.53 -5.73
N GLU A 15 -16.69 2.12 -5.19
CA GLU A 15 -16.63 3.03 -4.03
C GLU A 15 -15.98 2.37 -2.80
N GLN A 16 -16.12 1.05 -2.65
CA GLN A 16 -15.49 0.30 -1.56
C GLN A 16 -13.95 0.43 -1.58
N GLU A 17 -13.33 0.49 -2.77
CA GLU A 17 -11.89 0.71 -2.91
C GLU A 17 -11.50 2.15 -2.58
N ALA A 18 -12.33 3.12 -2.95
CA ALA A 18 -12.15 4.52 -2.55
C ALA A 18 -12.14 4.67 -1.02
N GLN A 19 -13.04 3.95 -0.33
CA GLN A 19 -13.10 3.96 1.13
C GLN A 19 -11.88 3.31 1.76
N LYS A 20 -11.39 2.18 1.21
CA LYS A 20 -10.14 1.54 1.67
C LYS A 20 -8.95 2.47 1.52
N PHE A 21 -8.81 3.09 0.35
CA PHE A 21 -7.77 4.07 0.06
C PHE A 21 -7.81 5.22 1.08
N PHE A 22 -8.98 5.83 1.28
CA PHE A 22 -9.14 6.94 2.22
C PHE A 22 -8.80 6.52 3.66
N ASN A 23 -9.29 5.36 4.12
CA ASN A 23 -9.03 4.87 5.47
C ASN A 23 -7.53 4.61 5.70
N TYR A 24 -6.84 4.04 4.71
CA TYR A 24 -5.41 3.81 4.78
C TYR A 24 -4.64 5.13 4.89
N PHE A 25 -4.86 6.07 3.97
CA PHE A 25 -4.12 7.33 4.01
C PHE A 25 -4.51 8.21 5.20
N LYS A 26 -5.75 8.15 5.68
CA LYS A 26 -6.16 8.83 6.91
C LYS A 26 -5.44 8.28 8.14
N SER A 27 -5.23 6.96 8.25
CA SER A 27 -4.55 6.37 9.41
C SER A 27 -3.05 6.69 9.45
N VAL A 28 -2.40 6.81 8.30
CA VAL A 28 -0.98 7.22 8.21
C VAL A 28 -0.80 8.75 8.16
N GLY A 29 -1.87 9.54 8.26
CA GLY A 29 -1.79 11.00 8.25
C GLY A 29 -1.41 11.61 6.90
N TRP A 30 -1.82 10.96 5.80
CA TRP A 30 -1.51 11.36 4.42
C TRP A 30 0.01 11.45 4.17
N LEU A 31 0.77 10.50 4.72
CA LEU A 31 2.21 10.38 4.47
C LEU A 31 2.49 9.26 3.45
N VAL A 32 3.27 9.60 2.42
CA VAL A 32 3.85 8.65 1.47
C VAL A 32 5.17 8.13 2.04
N GLY A 33 5.31 6.80 2.12
CA GLY A 33 6.52 6.17 2.67
C GLY A 33 6.80 6.49 4.16
N GLY A 34 5.80 7.00 4.89
CA GLY A 34 5.89 7.32 6.31
C GLY A 34 6.73 8.56 6.66
N LYS A 35 7.20 9.33 5.66
CA LYS A 35 8.08 10.49 5.89
C LYS A 35 7.68 11.73 5.10
N THR A 36 7.09 11.55 3.92
CA THR A 36 6.81 12.65 2.99
C THR A 36 5.31 12.94 2.96
N PRO A 37 4.86 14.19 3.12
CA PRO A 37 3.45 14.52 2.97
C PRO A 37 2.96 14.20 1.55
N MET A 38 1.74 13.71 1.44
CA MET A 38 1.08 13.44 0.18
C MET A 38 0.85 14.77 -0.55
N VAL A 39 1.54 14.95 -1.67
CA VAL A 39 1.39 16.14 -2.52
C VAL A 39 0.29 15.92 -3.56
N ASP A 40 0.23 14.73 -4.15
CA ASP A 40 -0.73 14.38 -5.19
C ASP A 40 -1.44 13.06 -4.85
N TRP A 41 -2.62 13.20 -4.26
CA TRP A 41 -3.45 12.06 -3.89
C TRP A 41 -4.10 11.38 -5.10
N GLN A 42 -4.23 12.07 -6.25
CA GLN A 42 -4.77 11.49 -7.47
C GLN A 42 -3.77 10.50 -8.07
N ALA A 43 -2.49 10.85 -8.12
CA ALA A 43 -1.42 9.93 -8.52
C ALA A 43 -1.36 8.71 -7.59
N ALA A 44 -1.54 8.90 -6.27
CA ALA A 44 -1.64 7.79 -5.32
C ALA A 44 -2.87 6.91 -5.57
N ALA A 45 -4.02 7.51 -5.91
CA ALA A 45 -5.23 6.79 -6.27
C ALA A 45 -5.06 5.98 -7.57
N GLN A 46 -4.40 6.52 -8.59
CA GLN A 46 -4.07 5.77 -9.80
C GLN A 46 -3.15 4.58 -9.50
N ASN A 47 -2.10 4.79 -8.70
CA ASN A 47 -1.25 3.69 -8.24
C ASN A 47 -2.01 2.64 -7.43
N TRP A 48 -3.02 3.06 -6.66
CA TRP A 48 -3.92 2.15 -5.96
C TRP A 48 -4.72 1.31 -6.96
N MET A 49 -5.36 1.94 -7.95
CA MET A 49 -6.17 1.25 -8.96
C MET A 49 -5.35 0.26 -9.80
N ILE A 50 -4.10 0.59 -10.14
CA ILE A 50 -3.19 -0.32 -10.86
C ILE A 50 -2.87 -1.58 -10.02
N ASN A 51 -2.75 -1.43 -8.70
CA ASN A 51 -2.38 -2.54 -7.81
C ASN A 51 -3.58 -3.25 -7.19
N ALA A 52 -4.75 -2.63 -7.11
CA ALA A 52 -5.96 -3.17 -6.52
C ALA A 52 -6.36 -4.54 -7.14
N PRO A 53 -6.27 -4.78 -8.46
CA PRO A 53 -6.52 -6.10 -9.05
C PRO A 53 -5.61 -7.22 -8.49
N LYS A 54 -4.39 -6.90 -8.04
CA LYS A 54 -3.48 -7.86 -7.39
C LYS A 54 -3.94 -8.27 -6.00
N PHE A 55 -4.79 -7.45 -5.36
CA PHE A 55 -5.39 -7.70 -4.06
C PHE A 55 -6.83 -8.23 -4.17
N ILE A 56 -7.52 -7.94 -5.27
CA ILE A 56 -8.89 -8.42 -5.56
C ILE A 56 -8.85 -9.86 -6.10
N SER A 57 -7.84 -10.21 -6.90
CA SER A 57 -7.65 -11.59 -7.33
C SER A 57 -6.96 -12.37 -6.21
N ASN A 58 -7.61 -13.42 -5.70
CA ASN A 58 -6.98 -14.53 -4.97
C ASN A 58 -5.96 -15.30 -5.85
N ALA A 59 -5.43 -14.68 -6.91
CA ALA A 59 -4.31 -15.21 -7.65
C ALA A 59 -3.13 -15.21 -6.68
N LYS A 60 -2.74 -16.41 -6.24
CA LYS A 60 -1.56 -16.68 -5.42
C LYS A 60 -0.48 -15.64 -5.73
N GLN A 61 -0.28 -14.71 -4.80
CA GLN A 61 0.87 -13.81 -4.84
C GLN A 61 2.09 -14.69 -5.15
N PRO A 62 2.87 -14.41 -6.20
CA PRO A 62 4.12 -15.14 -6.39
C PRO A 62 4.90 -14.94 -5.10
N ASN A 63 5.19 -16.03 -4.39
CA ASN A 63 5.86 -16.07 -3.09
C ASN A 63 7.22 -15.36 -3.17
N ARG A 64 7.24 -14.04 -3.18
CA ARG A 64 8.46 -13.22 -3.17
C ARG A 64 9.10 -13.20 -1.78
N ALA A 65 8.40 -13.76 -0.79
CA ALA A 65 8.89 -14.00 0.57
C ALA A 65 10.01 -15.07 0.66
N LYS A 66 10.41 -15.72 -0.44
CA LYS A 66 11.47 -16.76 -0.41
C LYS A 66 12.89 -16.26 -0.75
N GLN A 67 13.13 -14.95 -0.85
CA GLN A 67 14.47 -14.43 -1.20
C GLN A 67 15.00 -13.39 -0.21
N LEU A 68 14.72 -13.56 1.09
CA LEU A 68 15.48 -12.88 2.13
C LEU A 68 16.54 -13.84 2.68
N ASN A 69 17.65 -14.01 1.96
CA ASN A 69 18.83 -14.68 2.50
C ASN A 69 19.54 -13.71 3.45
N THR A 70 19.00 -13.49 4.64
CA THR A 70 19.79 -12.93 5.75
C THR A 70 20.42 -14.10 6.49
N THR A 71 21.68 -14.41 6.19
CA THR A 71 22.54 -15.18 7.08
C THR A 71 22.81 -14.31 8.31
N THR A 72 21.88 -14.33 9.26
CA THR A 72 22.09 -13.76 10.58
C THR A 72 22.91 -14.75 11.38
N ASP A 73 24.19 -14.87 11.04
CA ASP A 73 25.18 -15.49 11.91
C ASP A 73 25.59 -14.41 12.92
N LYS A 74 24.89 -14.37 14.05
CA LYS A 74 25.24 -13.53 15.18
C LYS A 74 25.50 -14.46 16.36
N ASP A 75 26.74 -14.89 16.47
CA ASP A 75 27.24 -15.57 17.65
C ASP A 75 27.41 -14.53 18.78
N TYR A 76 26.43 -14.47 19.67
CA TYR A 76 26.42 -13.59 20.86
C TYR A 76 27.09 -14.28 22.06
N SER A 77 28.16 -15.05 21.83
CA SER A 77 28.88 -15.77 22.90
C SER A 77 30.03 -14.98 23.54
N GLU A 78 30.23 -13.70 23.19
CA GLU A 78 31.25 -12.87 23.86
C GLU A 78 30.69 -12.19 25.13
N PRO A 79 31.27 -12.45 26.31
CA PRO A 79 30.91 -11.72 27.53
C PRO A 79 31.55 -10.32 27.55
N LEU A 80 30.80 -9.33 28.03
CA LEU A 80 31.28 -7.99 28.42
C LEU A 80 31.57 -7.94 29.93
#